data_AF-A0A3Q9ABU7-F1
#
_entry.id   AF-A0A3Q9ABU7-F1
#
_cell.length_a   1.000
_cell.length_b   1.000
_cell.length_c   1.000
_cell.angle_alpha   90.00
_cell.angle_beta   90.00
_cell.angle_gamma   90.00
#
_symmetry.space_group_name_H-M   'P 1'
#
loop_
_entity.id
_entity.type
_entity.pdbx_description
1 polymer ?
#
loop_
_entity_poly.entity_id
_entity_poly.type
_entity_poly.pdbx_seq_one_letter_code
_entity_poly.pdbx_strand_id
1 'polypeptide(L)'
;MRMMLVTAAFPMVSNAAFAQEQVAPEQQPRCWLGSTSYSPGATVRAGEGVMLCTPSFVWETSKAAASGCVFEQKFFNTGAIHEGNECQPDGSWATISKPDQK
;
A
#
# COMPACT_ATOMS: atom_id res chain seq x y z
N MET A 1 -50.02 -60.21 14.84
CA MET A 1 -49.31 -59.02 14.33
C MET A 1 -49.20 -57.99 15.45
N ARG A 2 -48.00 -57.74 15.96
CA ARG A 2 -47.67 -56.56 16.78
C ARG A 2 -46.30 -56.09 16.31
N MET A 3 -46.30 -54.94 15.64
CA MET A 3 -45.16 -54.33 14.99
C MET A 3 -44.46 -53.44 16.01
N MET A 4 -43.23 -53.79 16.41
CA MET A 4 -42.41 -52.93 17.26
C MET A 4 -41.69 -51.92 16.37
N LEU A 5 -42.10 -50.65 16.48
CA LEU A 5 -41.39 -49.50 15.90
C LEU A 5 -40.19 -49.18 16.80
N VAL A 6 -38.98 -49.36 16.27
CA VAL A 6 -37.74 -48.90 16.90
C VAL A 6 -37.53 -47.44 16.48
N THR A 7 -37.80 -46.50 17.37
CA THR A 7 -37.46 -45.08 17.19
C THR A 7 -35.98 -44.87 17.46
N ALA A 8 -35.19 -44.66 16.40
CA ALA A 8 -33.81 -44.20 16.51
C ALA A 8 -33.78 -42.71 16.88
N ALA A 9 -33.20 -42.39 18.03
CA ALA A 9 -32.95 -41.02 18.45
C ALA A 9 -31.71 -40.47 17.72
N PHE A 10 -31.89 -39.51 16.82
CA PHE A 10 -30.79 -38.77 16.20
C PHE A 10 -30.39 -37.61 17.12
N PRO A 11 -29.15 -37.56 17.66
CA PRO A 11 -28.68 -36.37 18.35
C PRO A 11 -28.47 -35.27 17.31
N MET A 12 -29.24 -34.18 17.42
CA MET A 12 -28.95 -32.94 16.70
C MET A 12 -27.64 -32.38 17.27
N VAL A 13 -26.56 -32.53 16.50
CA VAL A 13 -25.31 -31.84 16.79
C VAL A 13 -25.54 -30.38 16.45
N SER A 14 -25.74 -29.54 17.47
CA SER A 14 -25.77 -28.10 17.31
C SER A 14 -24.41 -27.65 16.82
N ASN A 15 -24.28 -27.40 15.52
CA ASN A 15 -23.12 -26.69 14.97
C ASN A 15 -23.17 -25.27 15.54
N ALA A 16 -22.39 -25.02 16.60
CA ALA A 16 -22.08 -23.66 17.01
C ALA A 16 -21.35 -22.99 15.85
N ALA A 17 -22.09 -22.21 15.06
CA ALA A 17 -21.52 -21.35 14.06
C ALA A 17 -20.75 -20.25 14.82
N PHE A 18 -19.43 -20.36 14.87
CA PHE A 18 -18.58 -19.26 15.27
C PHE A 18 -18.72 -18.19 14.19
N ALA A 19 -19.57 -17.20 14.43
CA ALA A 19 -19.51 -15.93 13.72
C ALA A 19 -18.15 -15.32 14.03
N GLN A 20 -17.20 -15.48 13.12
CA GLN A 20 -15.93 -14.77 13.22
C GLN A 20 -16.25 -13.30 13.00
N GLU A 21 -16.22 -12.51 14.07
CA GLU A 21 -16.24 -11.06 14.01
C GLU A 21 -15.07 -10.66 13.11
N GLN A 22 -15.36 -10.30 11.86
CA GLN A 22 -14.36 -9.75 10.97
C GLN A 22 -14.04 -8.37 11.52
N VAL A 23 -13.06 -8.31 12.41
CA VAL A 23 -12.42 -7.06 12.79
C VAL A 23 -11.84 -6.51 11.48
N ALA A 24 -12.56 -5.57 10.87
CA ALA A 24 -12.05 -4.83 9.73
C ALA A 24 -10.68 -4.30 10.16
N PRO A 25 -9.60 -4.54 9.38
CA PRO A 25 -8.31 -3.99 9.73
C PRO A 25 -8.49 -2.49 9.87
N GLU A 26 -8.33 -1.98 11.10
CA GLU A 26 -8.42 -0.57 11.40
C GLU A 26 -7.46 0.13 10.42
N GLN A 27 -8.01 0.91 9.48
CA GLN A 27 -7.19 1.56 8.47
C GLN A 27 -6.27 2.53 9.20
N GLN A 28 -5.02 2.12 9.39
CA GLN A 28 -4.03 2.98 10.02
C GLN A 28 -4.01 4.30 9.26
N PRO A 29 -3.99 5.45 9.95
CA PRO A 29 -3.91 6.74 9.30
C PRO A 29 -2.62 6.84 8.46
N ARG A 30 -2.73 7.41 7.25
CA ARG A 30 -1.66 7.51 6.24
C ARG A 30 -1.78 8.82 5.48
N CYS A 31 -0.68 9.29 4.91
CA CYS A 31 -0.73 10.33 3.89
C CYS A 31 -1.02 9.68 2.53
N TRP A 32 -1.89 10.29 1.74
CA TRP A 32 -2.29 9.76 0.43
C TRP A 32 -1.79 10.66 -0.70
N LEU A 33 -1.24 10.04 -1.74
CA LEU A 33 -0.93 10.70 -3.02
C LEU A 33 -1.56 9.87 -4.13
N GLY A 34 -2.68 10.36 -4.68
CA GLY A 34 -3.53 9.55 -5.56
C GLY A 34 -4.08 8.34 -4.82
N SER A 35 -3.85 7.13 -5.36
CA SER A 35 -4.25 5.84 -4.79
C SER A 35 -3.19 5.19 -3.89
N THR A 36 -2.04 5.84 -3.69
CA THR A 36 -0.92 5.28 -2.92
C THR A 36 -0.85 5.90 -1.52
N SER A 37 -0.73 5.04 -0.50
CA SER A 37 -0.62 5.45 0.91
C SER A 37 0.83 5.42 1.39
N TYR A 38 1.22 6.42 2.19
CA TYR A 38 2.56 6.60 2.73
C TYR A 38 2.52 6.67 4.26
N SER A 39 3.50 6.04 4.89
CA SER A 39 3.68 6.10 6.35
C SER A 39 4.34 7.42 6.76
N PRO A 40 4.12 7.89 8.00
CA PRO A 40 4.88 9.00 8.55
C PRO A 40 6.40 8.82 8.38
N GLY A 41 7.09 9.91 8.04
CA GLY A 41 8.52 9.92 7.72
C GLY A 41 8.85 9.73 6.24
N ALA A 42 7.91 9.26 5.42
CA ALA A 42 8.12 9.13 3.99
C ALA A 42 8.25 10.50 3.30
N THR A 43 9.21 10.61 2.39
CA THR A 43 9.37 11.80 1.52
C THR A 43 9.08 11.43 0.07
N VAL A 44 8.23 12.21 -0.60
CA VAL A 44 7.85 11.97 -2.00
C VAL A 44 7.75 13.29 -2.74
N ARG A 45 8.12 13.31 -4.02
CA ARG A 45 7.83 14.46 -4.87
C ARG A 45 6.33 14.50 -5.19
N ALA A 46 5.69 15.62 -4.88
CA ALA A 46 4.30 15.87 -5.22
C ALA A 46 4.16 17.33 -5.69
N GLY A 47 3.64 17.53 -6.91
CA GLY A 47 3.60 18.85 -7.53
C GLY A 47 5.02 19.40 -7.77
N GLU A 48 5.25 20.63 -7.32
CA GLU A 48 6.49 21.39 -7.56
C GLU A 48 7.64 21.06 -6.58
N GLY A 49 7.44 20.20 -5.57
CA GLY A 49 8.44 19.98 -4.53
C GLY A 49 8.37 18.61 -3.84
N VAL A 50 9.27 18.40 -2.89
CA VAL A 50 9.28 17.21 -2.02
C VAL A 50 8.40 17.47 -0.80
N MET A 51 7.52 16.52 -0.51
CA MET A 51 6.61 16.55 0.63
C MET A 51 7.01 15.46 1.63
N LEU A 52 6.92 15.77 2.91
CA LEU A 52 7.08 14.85 4.03
C LEU A 52 5.70 14.47 4.57
N CYS A 53 5.46 13.17 4.76
CA CYS A 53 4.32 12.70 5.52
C CYS A 53 4.62 12.86 7.02
N THR A 54 3.94 13.75 7.71
CA THR A 54 4.19 14.00 9.13
C THR A 54 3.57 12.91 10.02
N PRO A 55 3.96 12.80 11.30
CA PRO A 55 3.30 11.94 12.28
C PRO A 55 1.81 12.24 12.48
N SER A 56 1.35 13.43 12.09
CA SER A 56 -0.05 13.83 12.10
C SER A 56 -0.78 13.47 10.79
N PHE A 57 -0.13 12.73 9.89
CA PHE A 57 -0.69 12.26 8.62
C PHE A 57 -1.05 13.38 7.64
N VAL A 58 -0.30 14.48 7.71
CA VAL A 58 -0.43 15.64 6.83
C VAL A 58 0.82 15.74 5.96
N TRP A 59 0.65 16.18 4.71
CA TRP A 59 1.76 16.51 3.83
C TRP A 59 2.30 17.91 4.17
N GLU A 60 3.60 17.99 4.46
CA GLU A 60 4.30 19.25 4.63
C GLU A 60 5.45 19.40 3.65
N THR A 61 5.72 20.62 3.19
CA THR A 61 6.85 20.90 2.32
C THR A 61 8.16 20.56 3.02
N SER A 62 9.02 19.81 2.34
CA SER A 62 10.30 19.37 2.86
C SER A 62 11.45 19.85 1.98
N LYS A 63 12.60 20.12 2.62
CA LYS A 63 13.88 20.34 1.94
C LYS A 63 14.73 19.07 1.85
N ALA A 64 14.25 17.96 2.41
CA ALA A 64 14.93 16.68 2.30
C ALA A 64 14.81 16.10 0.89
N ALA A 65 15.71 15.18 0.54
CA ALA A 65 15.59 14.37 -0.65
C ALA A 65 14.28 13.56 -0.64
N ALA A 66 13.73 13.28 -1.81
CA ALA A 66 12.67 12.31 -1.94
C ALA A 66 13.23 10.91 -1.64
N SER A 67 12.40 10.05 -1.07
CA SER A 67 12.76 8.65 -0.81
C SER A 67 12.90 7.84 -2.11
N GLY A 68 12.35 8.38 -3.20
CA GLY A 68 12.34 7.78 -4.53
C GLY A 68 11.39 8.53 -5.46
N CYS A 69 11.08 7.93 -6.60
CA CYS A 69 10.21 8.49 -7.63
C CYS A 69 8.94 7.66 -7.78
N VAL A 70 7.85 8.34 -8.14
CA VAL A 70 6.57 7.68 -8.43
C VAL A 70 6.34 7.70 -9.94
N PHE A 71 6.00 6.54 -10.51
CA PHE A 71 5.58 6.39 -11.90
C PHE A 71 4.42 5.41 -11.96
N GLU A 72 3.32 5.79 -12.61
CA GLU A 72 2.09 4.97 -12.68
C GLU A 72 1.67 4.37 -11.34
N GLN A 73 1.67 5.18 -10.27
CA GLN A 73 1.31 4.79 -8.90
C GLN A 73 2.27 3.78 -8.23
N LYS A 74 3.37 3.41 -8.89
CA LYS A 74 4.43 2.56 -8.34
C LYS A 74 5.59 3.41 -7.85
N PHE A 75 6.22 2.93 -6.78
CA PHE A 75 7.38 3.57 -6.18
C PHE A 75 8.68 2.93 -6.67
N PHE A 76 9.64 3.76 -7.03
CA PHE A 76 10.97 3.37 -7.48
C PHE A 76 12.03 4.04 -6.60
N ASN A 77 13.03 3.28 -6.18
CA ASN A 77 14.15 3.84 -5.42
C ASN A 77 14.97 4.81 -6.27
N THR A 78 15.63 5.77 -5.62
CA THR A 78 16.62 6.64 -6.26
C THR A 78 17.68 5.83 -7.00
N GLY A 79 18.02 6.25 -8.22
CA GLY A 79 18.93 5.52 -9.14
C GLY A 79 18.25 4.40 -9.94
N ALA A 80 16.97 4.10 -9.70
CA ALA A 80 16.23 3.17 -10.54
C ALA A 80 16.09 3.71 -11.97
N ILE A 81 16.25 2.82 -12.96
CA ILE A 81 16.07 3.14 -14.38
C ILE A 81 14.72 2.60 -14.82
N HIS A 82 13.87 3.48 -15.37
CA HIS A 82 12.58 3.12 -15.95
C HIS A 82 12.37 3.87 -17.26
N GLU A 83 12.10 3.13 -18.35
CA GLU A 83 11.82 3.69 -19.69
C GLU A 83 12.89 4.69 -20.20
N GLY A 84 14.17 4.44 -19.90
CA GLY A 84 15.26 5.33 -20.30
C GLY A 84 15.42 6.59 -19.44
N ASN A 85 14.70 6.68 -18.32
CA ASN A 85 14.85 7.73 -17.33
C ASN A 85 15.39 7.15 -16.01
N GLU A 86 16.23 7.91 -15.32
CA GLU A 86 16.77 7.59 -14.00
C GLU A 86 16.05 8.40 -12.92
N CYS A 87 15.63 7.72 -11.86
CA CYS A 87 15.03 8.36 -10.69
C CYS A 87 16.07 9.18 -9.91
N GLN A 88 15.84 10.49 -9.81
CA GLN A 88 16.72 11.44 -9.16
C GLN A 88 16.42 11.59 -7.65
N PRO A 89 17.39 12.05 -6.83
CA PRO A 89 17.19 12.26 -5.40
C PRO A 89 16.12 13.30 -5.03
N ASP A 90 15.74 14.18 -5.95
CA ASP A 90 14.66 15.15 -5.78
C ASP A 90 13.27 14.57 -6.15
N GLY A 91 13.22 13.26 -6.44
CA GLY A 91 12.03 12.51 -6.82
C GLY A 91 11.55 12.78 -8.24
N SER A 92 12.35 13.45 -9.08
CA SER A 92 12.08 13.60 -10.51
C SER A 92 12.67 12.46 -11.35
N TRP A 93 12.23 12.35 -12.59
CA TRP A 93 12.81 11.46 -13.59
C TRP A 93 13.68 12.27 -14.55
N ALA A 94 14.95 11.89 -14.68
CA ALA A 94 15.86 12.51 -15.64
C ALA A 94 16.17 11.55 -16.78
N THR A 95 16.08 12.03 -18.03
CA THR A 95 16.39 11.21 -19.20
C THR A 95 17.87 10.87 -19.26
N ILE A 96 18.17 9.58 -19.37
CA ILE A 96 19.54 9.09 -19.51
C ILE A 96 19.98 9.37 -20.94
N SER A 97 20.77 10.43 -21.11
CA SER A 97 21.45 10.68 -22.38
C SER A 97 22.55 9.63 -22.53
N LYS A 98 22.44 8.73 -23.52
CA LYS A 98 23.60 7.88 -23.86
C LYS A 98 24.75 8.83 -24.22
N PRO A 99 25.97 8.64 -23.67
CA PRO A 99 27.11 9.35 -24.19
C PRO A 99 27.26 8.96 -25.67
N ASP A 100 27.32 9.97 -26.54
CA ASP A 100 27.60 9.81 -27.96
C ASP A 100 28.76 8.84 -28.13
N GLN A 101 28.48 7.69 -28.75
CA GLN A 101 29.50 6.77 -29.23
C GLN A 101 30.14 7.45 -30.45
N LYS A 102 31.13 8.32 -30.20
CA LYS A 102 31.97 8.90 -31.25
C LYS A 102 33.22 8.05 -31.45
#